data_AF-A0A943YUF2-F1
#
_entry.id   AF-A0A943YUF2-F1
#
_cell.length_a   1.000
_cell.length_b   1.000
_cell.length_c   1.000
_cell.angle_alpha   90.00
_cell.angle_beta   90.00
_cell.angle_gamma   90.00
#
_symmetry.space_group_name_H-M   'P 1'
#
loop_
_entity.id
_entity.type
_entity.pdbx_description
1 polymer ?
#
loop_
_entity_poly.entity_id
_entity_poly.type
_entity_poly.pdbx_seq_one_letter_code
_entity_poly.pdbx_strand_id
1 'polypeptide(L)'
;MIQFNIQRMKQYAQWQLATHRATLLKITGVATSAFILMFLFVKYVSHRDLQTQSDDLTLLWIGCFAFCGVQVFPNLLSKQERTSLLMLPASNAEKFLTSYIGVLLTAFVVPLVSFFVADVVQWLISLLTDHKQALLLTPLAFSDALDLLSKFFGENAQIAWAGLPNILWLHSFYLLSGLFFKKLRWLSATITLGALATLTTISIAIGGFLFLDTLKDSDYSIEFMPWAGDALMHGTSILFLLLTVLNYWLSFRIFKRLQVINNRFFNW
;
A
#
# COMPACT_ATOMS: atom_id res chain seq x y z
N MET A 1 7.19 -33.05 -0.77
CA MET A 1 7.03 -31.59 -0.95
C MET A 1 8.20 -31.10 -1.79
N ILE A 2 7.98 -30.28 -2.81
CA ILE A 2 9.09 -29.72 -3.60
C ILE A 2 9.85 -28.74 -2.70
N GLN A 3 11.14 -28.99 -2.45
CA GLN A 3 12.00 -28.12 -1.65
C GLN A 3 12.18 -26.76 -2.34
N PHE A 4 12.33 -25.70 -1.54
CA PHE A 4 12.56 -24.34 -2.03
C PHE A 4 13.91 -24.26 -2.77
N ASN A 5 13.92 -23.66 -3.95
CA ASN A 5 15.09 -23.50 -4.79
C ASN A 5 15.11 -22.11 -5.46
N ILE A 6 16.17 -21.37 -5.19
CA ILE A 6 16.39 -19.99 -5.66
C ILE A 6 16.51 -19.92 -7.19
N GLN A 7 17.11 -20.92 -7.85
CA GLN A 7 17.26 -20.93 -9.30
C GLN A 7 15.90 -21.01 -10.00
N ARG A 8 15.01 -21.86 -9.49
CA ARG A 8 13.64 -22.00 -10.00
C ARG A 8 12.80 -20.76 -9.72
N MET A 9 12.99 -20.14 -8.54
CA MET A 9 12.39 -18.85 -8.20
C MET A 9 12.79 -17.76 -9.21
N LYS A 10 14.09 -17.68 -9.57
CA LYS A 10 14.60 -16.75 -10.57
C LYS A 10 13.98 -16.98 -11.96
N GLN A 11 13.88 -18.23 -12.40
CA GLN A 11 13.22 -18.58 -13.67
C GLN A 11 11.75 -18.16 -13.68
N TYR A 12 11.03 -18.37 -12.57
CA TYR A 12 9.65 -17.92 -12.42
C TYR A 12 9.54 -16.38 -12.43
N ALA A 13 10.47 -15.67 -11.79
CA ALA A 13 10.51 -14.21 -11.83
C ALA A 13 10.71 -13.66 -13.24
N GLN A 14 11.62 -14.27 -14.01
CA GLN A 14 11.85 -13.91 -15.42
C GLN A 14 10.62 -14.17 -16.28
N TRP A 15 9.95 -15.32 -16.08
CA TRP A 15 8.69 -15.62 -16.74
C TRP A 15 7.62 -14.58 -16.40
N GLN A 16 7.44 -14.25 -15.12
CA GLN A 16 6.45 -13.29 -14.66
C GLN A 16 6.68 -11.90 -15.29
N LEU A 17 7.94 -11.45 -15.36
CA LEU A 17 8.31 -10.18 -16.00
C LEU A 17 8.03 -10.21 -17.52
N ALA A 18 8.40 -11.30 -18.19
CA ALA A 18 8.19 -11.45 -19.63
C ALA A 18 6.69 -11.48 -19.99
N THR A 19 5.86 -12.15 -19.19
CA THR A 19 4.41 -12.21 -19.40
C THR A 19 3.74 -10.87 -19.13
N HIS A 20 4.17 -10.12 -18.11
CA HIS A 20 3.52 -8.88 -17.68
C HIS A 20 4.11 -7.59 -18.23
N ARG A 21 5.17 -7.63 -19.05
CA ARG A 21 5.85 -6.43 -19.59
C ARG A 21 4.90 -5.43 -20.25
N ALA A 22 3.91 -5.89 -21.02
CA ALA A 22 2.96 -5.01 -21.68
C ALA A 22 2.00 -4.36 -20.67
N THR A 23 1.59 -5.09 -19.63
CA THR A 23 0.78 -4.57 -18.54
C THR A 23 1.56 -3.53 -17.73
N LEU A 24 2.84 -3.79 -17.45
CA LEU A 24 3.73 -2.84 -16.78
C LEU A 24 3.88 -1.54 -17.59
N LEU A 25 4.04 -1.63 -18.91
CA LEU A 25 4.08 -0.46 -19.80
C LEU A 25 2.76 0.33 -19.81
N LYS A 26 1.62 -0.36 -19.75
CA LYS A 26 0.31 0.30 -19.65
C LYS A 26 0.14 1.02 -18.31
N ILE A 27 0.50 0.37 -17.21
CA ILE A 27 0.38 0.94 -15.85
C ILE A 27 1.32 2.14 -15.70
N THR A 28 2.57 2.05 -16.19
CA THR A 28 3.51 3.19 -16.21
C THR A 28 2.96 4.34 -17.05
N GLY A 29 2.42 4.08 -18.24
CA GLY A 29 1.77 5.10 -19.07
C GLY A 29 0.62 5.81 -18.34
N VAL A 30 -0.28 5.05 -17.71
CA VAL A 30 -1.40 5.62 -16.93
C VAL A 30 -0.91 6.39 -15.71
N ALA A 31 0.11 5.89 -15.02
CA ALA A 31 0.71 6.58 -13.88
C ALA A 31 1.37 7.90 -14.31
N THR A 32 2.13 7.91 -15.42
CA THR A 32 2.73 9.14 -15.96
C THR A 32 1.69 10.19 -16.32
N SER A 33 0.60 9.81 -16.99
CA SER A 33 -0.44 10.76 -17.36
C SER A 33 -1.18 11.31 -16.14
N ALA A 34 -1.42 10.47 -15.13
CA ALA A 34 -2.01 10.91 -13.86
C ALA A 34 -1.13 11.92 -13.12
N PHE A 35 0.19 11.67 -13.02
CA PHE A 35 1.11 12.62 -12.39
C PHE A 35 1.21 13.94 -13.16
N ILE A 36 1.26 13.90 -14.50
CA ILE A 36 1.26 15.12 -15.32
C ILE A 36 -0.01 15.94 -15.07
N LEU A 37 -1.18 15.30 -15.11
CA LEU A 37 -2.46 15.99 -14.86
C LEU A 37 -2.50 16.58 -13.44
N MET A 38 -2.02 15.86 -12.44
CA MET A 38 -1.96 16.34 -11.07
C MET A 38 -1.06 17.58 -10.95
N PHE A 39 0.13 17.56 -11.53
CA PHE A 39 1.05 18.70 -11.52
C PHE A 39 0.49 19.92 -12.24
N LEU A 40 -0.15 19.72 -13.38
CA LEU A 40 -0.81 20.80 -14.10
C LEU A 40 -2.01 21.35 -13.31
N PHE A 41 -2.82 20.50 -12.70
CA PHE A 41 -3.96 20.92 -11.89
C PHE A 41 -3.52 21.74 -10.68
N VAL A 42 -2.54 21.26 -9.92
CA VAL A 42 -2.03 21.98 -8.75
C VAL A 42 -1.45 23.33 -9.15
N LYS A 43 -0.68 23.39 -10.24
CA LYS A 43 -0.03 24.61 -10.73
C LYS A 43 -1.00 25.64 -11.29
N TYR A 44 -1.91 25.22 -12.17
CA TYR A 44 -2.76 26.14 -12.95
C TYR A 44 -4.16 26.36 -12.36
N VAL A 45 -4.68 25.41 -11.58
CA VAL A 45 -6.02 25.50 -10.99
C VAL A 45 -5.94 25.84 -9.51
N SER A 46 -5.08 25.17 -8.75
CA SER A 46 -5.07 25.34 -7.30
C SER A 46 -4.17 26.48 -6.80
N HIS A 47 -3.26 26.99 -7.62
CA HIS A 47 -2.27 28.03 -7.25
C HIS A 47 -1.57 27.79 -5.91
N ARG A 48 -1.38 26.53 -5.52
CA ARG A 48 -0.77 26.16 -4.23
C ARG A 48 0.75 26.18 -4.32
N ASP A 49 1.40 26.51 -3.21
CA ASP A 49 2.85 26.48 -3.08
C ASP A 49 3.41 25.05 -3.20
N LEU A 50 4.61 24.94 -3.77
CA LEU A 50 5.32 23.68 -4.05
C LEU A 50 5.49 22.77 -2.83
N GLN A 51 5.47 23.31 -1.62
CA GLN A 51 5.63 22.55 -0.37
C GLN A 51 4.34 21.85 0.07
N THR A 52 3.17 22.46 -0.12
CA THR A 52 1.89 21.74 0.07
C THR A 52 1.68 20.65 -0.98
N GLN A 53 2.32 20.78 -2.13
CA GLN A 53 2.32 19.76 -3.18
C GLN A 53 3.17 18.53 -2.81
N SER A 54 4.27 18.67 -2.06
CA SER A 54 5.08 17.53 -1.63
C SER A 54 4.37 16.69 -0.57
N ASP A 55 3.69 17.33 0.40
CA ASP A 55 2.91 16.64 1.44
C ASP A 55 1.77 15.79 0.85
N ASP A 56 0.94 16.35 -0.03
CA ASP A 56 -0.14 15.61 -0.71
C ASP A 56 0.39 14.41 -1.53
N LEU A 57 1.61 14.54 -2.07
CA LEU A 57 2.27 13.50 -2.86
C LEU A 57 2.75 12.34 -1.98
N THR A 58 3.26 12.62 -0.77
CA THR A 58 3.66 11.57 0.18
C THR A 58 2.47 10.72 0.63
N LEU A 59 1.32 11.34 0.92
CA LEU A 59 0.09 10.64 1.30
C LEU A 59 -0.43 9.76 0.15
N LEU A 60 -0.40 10.27 -1.07
CA LEU A 60 -0.77 9.52 -2.28
C LEU A 60 0.14 8.29 -2.46
N TRP A 61 1.45 8.45 -2.26
CA TRP A 61 2.41 7.35 -2.32
C TRP A 61 2.15 6.27 -1.26
N ILE A 62 1.87 6.67 -0.01
CA ILE A 62 1.52 5.73 1.07
C ILE A 62 0.23 4.97 0.73
N GLY A 63 -0.78 5.66 0.19
CA GLY A 63 -2.03 5.04 -0.26
C GLY A 63 -1.83 4.05 -1.41
N CYS A 64 -1.04 4.43 -2.42
CA CYS A 64 -0.68 3.54 -3.54
C CYS A 64 0.10 2.31 -3.06
N PHE A 65 1.01 2.48 -2.10
CA PHE A 65 1.75 1.37 -1.50
C PHE A 65 0.79 0.38 -0.83
N ALA A 66 -0.10 0.85 0.06
CA ALA A 66 -1.08 0.00 0.73
C ALA A 66 -1.98 -0.75 -0.28
N PHE A 67 -2.44 -0.05 -1.32
CA PHE A 67 -3.32 -0.60 -2.36
C PHE A 67 -2.67 -1.66 -3.24
N CYS A 68 -1.33 -1.64 -3.36
CA CYS A 68 -0.59 -2.57 -4.18
C CYS A 68 -0.76 -4.04 -3.73
N GLY A 69 -1.04 -4.26 -2.44
CA GLY A 69 -1.30 -5.59 -1.88
C GLY A 69 -2.40 -6.37 -2.62
N VAL A 70 -3.43 -5.70 -3.13
CA VAL A 70 -4.52 -6.36 -3.89
C VAL A 70 -4.05 -6.93 -5.23
N GLN A 71 -3.04 -6.30 -5.83
CA GLN A 71 -2.54 -6.64 -7.17
C GLN A 71 -1.52 -7.78 -7.17
N VAL A 72 -1.16 -8.35 -6.02
CA VAL A 72 -0.06 -9.33 -5.91
C VAL A 72 -0.25 -10.55 -6.82
N PHE A 73 -1.49 -10.93 -7.14
CA PHE A 73 -1.78 -12.04 -8.05
C PHE A 73 -2.75 -11.65 -9.17
N PRO A 74 -2.30 -10.89 -10.18
CA PRO A 74 -3.17 -10.48 -11.29
C PRO A 74 -3.62 -11.71 -12.11
N ASN A 75 -2.73 -12.71 -12.21
CA ASN A 75 -2.93 -13.99 -12.91
C ASN A 75 -4.06 -14.87 -12.38
N LEU A 76 -4.71 -14.51 -11.26
CA LEU A 76 -5.85 -15.29 -10.75
C LEU A 76 -7.18 -14.85 -11.37
N LEU A 77 -7.20 -13.80 -12.20
CA LEU A 77 -8.43 -13.20 -12.75
C LEU A 77 -9.07 -14.11 -13.78
N SER A 78 -8.30 -14.57 -14.76
CA SER A 78 -8.79 -15.49 -15.77
C SER A 78 -8.52 -16.95 -15.38
N LYS A 79 -9.41 -17.85 -15.82
CA LYS A 79 -9.20 -19.30 -15.67
C LYS A 79 -7.89 -19.74 -16.33
N GLN A 80 -7.57 -19.15 -17.49
CA GLN A 80 -6.39 -19.48 -18.29
C GLN A 80 -5.08 -19.07 -17.62
N GLU A 81 -5.00 -17.86 -17.06
CA GLU A 81 -3.83 -17.42 -16.30
C GLU A 81 -3.66 -18.20 -14.99
N ARG A 82 -4.77 -18.57 -14.35
CA ARG A 82 -4.71 -19.42 -13.16
C ARG A 82 -4.17 -20.82 -13.49
N THR A 83 -4.61 -21.42 -14.60
CA THR A 83 -4.05 -22.70 -15.06
C THR A 83 -2.56 -22.58 -15.37
N SER A 84 -2.14 -21.54 -16.10
CA SER A 84 -0.73 -21.37 -16.44
C SER A 84 0.12 -21.19 -15.18
N LEU A 85 -0.33 -20.36 -14.23
CA LEU A 85 0.33 -20.16 -12.94
C LEU A 85 0.49 -21.47 -12.16
N LEU A 86 -0.59 -22.26 -12.07
CA LEU A 86 -0.58 -23.51 -11.29
C LEU A 86 0.24 -24.62 -11.98
N MET A 87 0.31 -24.63 -13.31
CA MET A 87 1.09 -25.61 -14.09
C MET A 87 2.60 -25.34 -14.10
N LEU A 88 3.05 -24.14 -13.74
CA LEU A 88 4.49 -23.85 -13.68
C LEU A 88 5.20 -24.75 -12.65
N PRO A 89 6.40 -25.27 -12.96
CA PRO A 89 7.09 -26.26 -12.14
C PRO A 89 7.65 -25.71 -10.80
N ALA A 90 7.26 -24.50 -10.39
CA ALA A 90 7.69 -23.85 -9.15
C ALA A 90 6.87 -24.28 -7.92
N SER A 91 7.49 -24.24 -6.74
CA SER A 91 6.80 -24.50 -5.47
C SER A 91 5.80 -23.37 -5.16
N ASN A 92 4.72 -23.68 -4.43
CA ASN A 92 3.73 -22.67 -4.05
C ASN A 92 4.35 -21.53 -3.22
N ALA A 93 5.37 -21.81 -2.42
CA ALA A 93 6.10 -20.79 -1.67
C ALA A 93 6.89 -19.83 -2.58
N GLU A 94 7.55 -20.37 -3.60
CA GLU A 94 8.32 -19.57 -4.57
C GLU A 94 7.41 -18.70 -5.40
N LYS A 95 6.29 -19.25 -5.88
CA LYS A 95 5.28 -18.50 -6.64
C LYS A 95 4.73 -17.34 -5.80
N PHE A 96 4.37 -17.62 -4.55
CA PHE A 96 3.84 -16.60 -3.65
C PHE A 96 4.87 -15.49 -3.38
N LEU A 97 6.08 -15.87 -2.98
CA LEU A 97 7.14 -14.92 -2.63
C LEU A 97 7.58 -14.07 -3.83
N THR A 98 7.75 -14.69 -5.00
CA THR A 98 8.17 -13.98 -6.20
C THR A 98 7.11 -13.00 -6.68
N SER A 99 5.84 -13.41 -6.65
CA SER A 99 4.75 -12.52 -7.07
C SER A 99 4.57 -11.37 -6.06
N TYR A 100 4.74 -11.62 -4.77
CA TYR A 100 4.76 -10.59 -3.73
C TYR A 100 5.91 -9.58 -3.92
N ILE A 101 7.16 -10.05 -4.04
CA ILE A 101 8.32 -9.19 -4.27
C ILE A 101 8.18 -8.43 -5.59
N GLY A 102 7.71 -9.09 -6.64
CA GLY A 102 7.52 -8.47 -7.96
C GLY A 102 6.52 -7.31 -7.93
N VAL A 103 5.43 -7.46 -7.16
CA VAL A 103 4.43 -6.39 -7.02
C VAL A 103 4.93 -5.27 -6.11
N LEU A 104 5.62 -5.56 -5.01
CA LEU A 104 6.30 -4.53 -4.21
C LEU A 104 7.29 -3.72 -5.07
N LEU A 105 8.14 -4.39 -5.83
CA LEU A 105 9.11 -3.73 -6.70
C LEU A 105 8.40 -2.86 -7.76
N THR A 106 7.31 -3.38 -8.33
CA THR A 106 6.48 -2.62 -9.29
C THR A 106 5.87 -1.38 -8.63
N ALA A 107 5.40 -1.51 -7.38
CA ALA A 107 4.81 -0.41 -6.59
C ALA A 107 5.78 0.75 -6.36
N PHE A 108 7.09 0.47 -6.26
CA PHE A 108 8.11 1.50 -6.08
C PHE A 108 8.66 2.00 -7.41
N VAL A 109 9.02 1.10 -8.32
CA VAL A 109 9.71 1.46 -9.57
C VAL A 109 8.77 2.21 -10.51
N VAL A 110 7.52 1.77 -10.66
CA VAL A 110 6.59 2.38 -11.62
C VAL A 110 6.28 3.84 -11.27
N PRO A 111 5.88 4.18 -10.02
CA PRO A 111 5.59 5.57 -9.69
C PRO A 111 6.85 6.43 -9.64
N LEU A 112 8.02 5.89 -9.28
CA LEU A 112 9.29 6.64 -9.32
C LEU A 112 9.65 7.06 -10.75
N VAL A 113 9.63 6.11 -11.69
CA VAL A 113 9.88 6.41 -13.11
C VAL A 113 8.82 7.37 -13.64
N SER A 114 7.56 7.16 -13.26
CA SER A 114 6.46 8.00 -13.74
C SER A 114 6.54 9.43 -13.23
N PHE A 115 6.92 9.60 -11.97
CA PHE A 115 7.15 10.89 -11.33
C PHE A 115 8.29 11.66 -12.01
N PHE A 116 9.42 11.00 -12.26
CA PHE A 116 10.56 11.61 -12.95
C PHE A 116 10.18 12.11 -14.35
N VAL A 117 9.48 11.28 -15.13
CA VAL A 117 9.02 11.66 -16.47
C VAL A 117 8.02 12.82 -16.39
N ALA A 118 7.08 12.77 -15.46
CA ALA A 118 6.09 13.82 -15.26
C ALA A 118 6.71 15.15 -14.83
N ASP A 119 7.73 15.12 -13.98
CA ASP A 119 8.46 16.31 -13.53
C ASP A 119 9.21 16.98 -14.68
N VAL A 120 9.89 16.20 -15.53
CA VAL A 120 10.55 16.73 -16.75
C VAL A 120 9.52 17.37 -17.68
N VAL A 121 8.36 16.75 -17.88
CA VAL A 121 7.28 17.29 -18.72
C VAL A 121 6.70 18.57 -18.12
N GLN A 122 6.44 18.60 -16.82
CA GLN A 122 5.98 19.79 -16.10
C GLN A 122 7.00 20.93 -16.26
N TRP A 123 8.29 20.62 -16.09
CA TRP A 123 9.37 21.59 -16.23
C TRP A 123 9.44 22.18 -17.65
N LEU A 124 9.33 21.34 -18.69
CA LEU A 124 9.28 21.78 -20.08
C LEU A 124 8.07 22.71 -20.35
N ILE A 125 6.88 22.33 -19.89
CA ILE A 125 5.67 23.17 -20.04
C ILE A 125 5.85 24.49 -19.29
N SER A 126 6.45 24.45 -18.10
CA SER A 126 6.71 25.64 -17.29
C SER A 126 7.71 26.58 -17.96
N LEU A 127 8.74 26.05 -18.62
CA LEU A 127 9.69 26.83 -19.38
C LEU A 127 9.01 27.56 -20.55
N LEU A 128 8.04 26.92 -21.21
CA LEU A 128 7.30 27.51 -22.33
C LEU A 128 6.32 28.60 -21.90
N THR A 129 5.69 28.46 -20.72
CA THR A 129 4.66 29.40 -20.24
C THR A 129 5.24 30.53 -19.40
N ASP A 130 6.10 30.23 -18.42
CA ASP A 130 6.62 31.22 -17.46
C ASP A 130 8.01 30.82 -16.95
N HIS A 131 9.05 31.45 -17.51
CA HIS A 131 10.47 31.09 -17.24
C HIS A 131 10.86 31.20 -15.76
N LYS A 132 10.17 32.03 -14.97
CA LYS A 132 10.49 32.25 -13.55
C LYS A 132 10.05 31.10 -12.62
N GLN A 133 9.20 30.19 -13.10
CA GLN A 133 8.62 29.10 -12.31
C GLN A 133 8.97 27.70 -12.86
N ALA A 134 10.01 27.59 -13.69
CA ALA A 134 10.49 26.31 -14.23
C ALA A 134 11.52 25.67 -13.28
N LEU A 135 11.04 25.06 -12.19
CA LEU A 135 11.85 24.29 -11.25
C LEU A 135 11.60 22.79 -11.45
N LEU A 136 12.65 21.96 -11.34
CA LEU A 136 12.47 20.52 -11.17
C LEU A 136 12.08 20.22 -9.72
N LEU A 137 11.03 19.43 -9.52
CA LEU A 137 10.58 18.98 -8.21
C LEU A 137 11.34 17.74 -7.73
N THR A 138 12.01 17.00 -8.62
CA THR A 138 12.74 15.77 -8.29
C THR A 138 13.83 15.94 -7.21
N PRO A 139 14.71 16.96 -7.25
CA PRO A 139 15.71 17.16 -6.20
C PRO A 139 15.07 17.49 -4.85
N LEU A 140 14.01 18.30 -4.86
CA LEU A 140 13.29 18.73 -3.66
C LEU A 140 12.53 17.57 -3.02
N ALA A 141 11.80 16.79 -3.82
CA ALA A 141 11.08 15.61 -3.35
C ALA A 141 12.05 14.55 -2.81
N PHE A 142 13.26 14.44 -3.35
CA PHE A 142 14.27 13.51 -2.85
C PHE A 142 14.87 13.98 -1.52
N SER A 143 15.15 15.28 -1.36
CA SER A 143 15.60 15.82 -0.07
C SER A 143 14.53 15.69 1.00
N ASP A 144 13.27 16.00 0.67
CA ASP A 144 12.14 15.86 1.59
C ASP A 144 11.90 14.40 1.97
N ALA A 145 12.02 13.46 1.02
CA ALA A 145 11.91 12.04 1.32
C ALA A 145 13.03 11.53 2.24
N LEU A 146 14.26 12.03 2.07
CA LEU A 146 15.37 11.70 2.96
C LEU A 146 15.22 12.32 4.35
N ASP A 147 14.73 13.56 4.44
CA ASP A 147 14.43 14.23 5.71
C ASP A 147 13.25 13.55 6.44
N LEU A 148 12.23 13.14 5.70
CA LEU A 148 11.16 12.32 6.24
C LEU A 148 11.73 11.00 6.76
N LEU A 149 12.57 10.30 5.99
CA LEU A 149 13.21 9.06 6.45
C LEU A 149 14.04 9.27 7.72
N SER A 150 14.82 10.35 7.80
CA SER A 150 15.63 10.67 8.97
C SER A 150 14.78 10.98 10.21
N LYS A 151 13.68 11.73 10.05
CA LYS A 151 12.69 11.99 11.10
C LYS A 151 11.99 10.72 11.56
N PHE A 152 11.66 9.81 10.64
CA PHE A 152 11.05 8.51 10.94
C PHE A 152 11.99 7.61 11.76
N PHE A 153 13.29 7.60 11.49
CA PHE A 153 14.26 6.75 12.22
C PHE A 153 14.98 7.44 13.39
N GLY A 154 14.88 8.75 13.52
CA GLY A 154 15.58 9.55 14.54
C GLY A 154 14.63 10.25 15.51
N GLU A 155 14.22 11.47 15.17
CA GLU A 155 13.56 12.42 16.10
C GLU A 155 12.13 12.02 16.48
N ASN A 156 11.39 11.38 15.57
CA ASN A 156 9.99 10.97 15.75
C ASN A 156 9.83 9.45 15.77
N ALA A 157 10.82 8.72 16.29
CA ALA A 157 10.80 7.26 16.34
C ALA A 157 9.51 6.73 16.98
N GLN A 158 8.98 7.38 18.02
CA GLN A 158 7.72 6.99 18.68
C GLN A 158 6.51 7.02 17.72
N ILE A 159 6.41 8.05 16.87
CA ILE A 159 5.33 8.18 15.87
C ILE A 159 5.53 7.14 14.75
N ALA A 160 6.78 6.88 14.35
CA ALA A 160 7.10 5.84 13.38
C ALA A 160 6.75 4.43 13.88
N TRP A 161 6.99 4.15 15.17
CA TRP A 161 6.61 2.90 15.83
C TRP A 161 5.09 2.69 15.87
N ALA A 162 4.30 3.76 15.90
CA ALA A 162 2.84 3.70 15.80
C ALA A 162 2.35 3.62 14.33
N GLY A 163 2.99 4.32 13.41
CA GLY A 163 2.56 4.42 12.01
C GLY A 163 2.91 3.20 11.15
N LEU A 164 4.14 2.67 11.28
CA LEU A 164 4.62 1.57 10.44
C LEU A 164 3.78 0.29 10.57
N PRO A 165 3.43 -0.17 11.80
CA PRO A 165 2.55 -1.33 11.96
C PRO A 165 1.19 -1.14 11.29
N ASN A 166 0.64 0.08 11.34
CA ASN A 166 -0.63 0.40 10.70
C ASN A 166 -0.54 0.25 9.17
N ILE A 167 0.48 0.84 8.54
CA ILE A 167 0.66 0.76 7.08
C ILE A 167 0.91 -0.70 6.64
N LEU A 168 1.74 -1.44 7.38
CA LEU A 168 2.03 -2.86 7.12
C LEU A 168 0.78 -3.72 7.27
N TRP A 169 -0.02 -3.45 8.29
CA TRP A 169 -1.28 -4.14 8.51
C TRP A 169 -2.28 -3.88 7.39
N LEU A 170 -2.46 -2.61 6.99
CA LEU A 170 -3.29 -2.23 5.84
C LEU A 170 -2.86 -2.99 4.58
N HIS A 171 -1.56 -2.97 4.26
CA HIS A 171 -1.01 -3.70 3.11
C HIS A 171 -1.28 -5.21 3.18
N SER A 172 -1.07 -5.83 4.35
CA SER A 172 -1.32 -7.27 4.56
C SER A 172 -2.80 -7.64 4.38
N PHE A 173 -3.70 -6.72 4.74
CA PHE A 173 -5.13 -6.90 4.60
C PHE A 173 -5.59 -6.77 3.14
N TYR A 174 -5.01 -5.82 2.40
CA TYR A 174 -5.20 -5.71 0.95
C TYR A 174 -4.70 -6.97 0.21
N LEU A 175 -3.59 -7.56 0.65
CA LEU A 175 -3.12 -8.85 0.13
C LEU A 175 -4.12 -9.98 0.42
N LEU A 176 -4.57 -10.10 1.66
CA LEU A 176 -5.49 -11.16 2.08
C LEU A 176 -6.82 -11.07 1.31
N SER A 177 -7.40 -9.88 1.23
CA SER A 177 -8.65 -9.63 0.51
C SER A 177 -8.49 -9.89 -1.00
N GLY A 178 -7.37 -9.51 -1.59
CA GLY A 178 -7.04 -9.80 -3.00
C GLY A 178 -7.01 -11.30 -3.32
N LEU A 179 -6.68 -12.15 -2.34
CA LEU A 179 -6.68 -13.60 -2.48
C LEU A 179 -8.02 -14.25 -2.11
N PHE A 180 -8.73 -13.70 -1.13
CA PHE A 180 -9.97 -14.27 -0.61
C PHE A 180 -11.12 -14.19 -1.63
N PHE A 181 -11.26 -13.07 -2.32
CA PHE A 181 -12.36 -12.80 -3.24
C PHE A 181 -11.99 -13.08 -4.70
N LYS A 182 -12.83 -13.83 -5.42
CA LYS A 182 -12.51 -14.27 -6.79
C LYS A 182 -12.74 -13.19 -7.85
N LYS A 183 -13.90 -12.52 -7.84
CA LYS A 183 -14.36 -11.62 -8.92
C LYS A 183 -14.30 -10.13 -8.59
N LEU A 184 -14.41 -9.74 -7.33
CA LEU A 184 -14.53 -8.33 -6.91
C LEU A 184 -13.47 -7.93 -5.88
N ARG A 185 -12.22 -8.35 -6.11
CA ARG A 185 -11.07 -8.14 -5.18
C ARG A 185 -10.94 -6.71 -4.69
N TRP A 186 -11.12 -5.77 -5.61
CA TRP A 186 -11.01 -4.33 -5.38
C TRP A 186 -12.09 -3.81 -4.44
N LEU A 187 -13.35 -4.06 -4.78
CA LEU A 187 -14.52 -3.62 -4.03
C LEU A 187 -14.58 -4.31 -2.66
N SER A 188 -14.24 -5.59 -2.61
CA SER A 188 -14.25 -6.34 -1.36
C SER A 188 -13.19 -5.83 -0.41
N ALA A 189 -11.99 -5.49 -0.89
CA ALA A 189 -10.92 -5.00 -0.04
C ALA A 189 -11.24 -3.64 0.58
N THR A 190 -11.79 -2.71 -0.20
CA THR A 190 -12.21 -1.39 0.30
C THR A 190 -13.46 -1.46 1.17
N ILE A 191 -14.42 -2.34 0.87
CA ILE A 191 -15.60 -2.56 1.73
C ILE A 191 -15.18 -3.19 3.06
N THR A 192 -14.34 -4.22 3.06
CA THR A 192 -13.91 -4.86 4.31
C THR A 192 -13.03 -3.95 5.15
N LEU A 193 -12.16 -3.15 4.51
CA LEU A 193 -11.36 -2.16 5.22
C LEU A 193 -12.23 -1.01 5.75
N GLY A 194 -13.14 -0.50 4.94
CA GLY A 194 -14.09 0.55 5.32
C GLY A 194 -14.99 0.11 6.47
N ALA A 195 -15.51 -1.12 6.42
CA ALA A 195 -16.31 -1.70 7.50
C ALA A 195 -15.49 -1.90 8.78
N LEU A 196 -14.21 -2.30 8.67
CA LEU A 196 -13.36 -2.45 9.84
C LEU A 196 -12.99 -1.09 10.45
N ALA A 197 -12.67 -0.10 9.62
CA ALA A 197 -12.41 1.26 10.04
C ALA A 197 -13.63 1.88 10.75
N THR A 198 -14.83 1.74 10.18
CA THR A 198 -16.06 2.24 10.83
C THR A 198 -16.37 1.51 12.12
N LEU A 199 -16.15 0.20 12.21
CA LEU A 199 -16.32 -0.54 13.46
C LEU A 199 -15.32 -0.09 14.53
N THR A 200 -14.06 0.18 14.16
CA THR A 200 -13.07 0.69 15.11
C THR A 200 -13.38 2.11 15.58
N THR A 201 -13.81 3.01 14.69
CA THR A 201 -14.17 4.39 15.09
C THR A 201 -15.43 4.42 15.93
N ILE A 202 -16.42 3.58 15.63
CA ILE A 202 -17.63 3.41 16.45
C ILE A 202 -17.26 2.83 17.83
N SER A 203 -16.37 1.85 17.90
CA SER A 203 -15.90 1.28 19.17
C SER A 203 -15.17 2.31 20.03
N ILE A 204 -14.33 3.16 19.42
CA ILE A 204 -13.63 4.25 20.10
C ILE A 204 -14.63 5.32 20.55
N ALA A 205 -15.62 5.66 19.72
CA ALA A 205 -16.65 6.65 20.04
C ALA A 205 -17.57 6.18 21.17
N ILE A 206 -18.02 4.91 21.15
CA ILE A 206 -18.82 4.33 22.23
C ILE A 206 -18.00 4.19 23.51
N GLY A 207 -16.75 3.71 23.42
CA GLY A 207 -15.86 3.62 24.57
C GLY A 207 -15.56 4.99 25.18
N GLY A 208 -15.32 6.00 24.34
CA GLY A 208 -15.16 7.40 24.75
C GLY A 208 -16.42 7.99 25.36
N PHE A 209 -17.60 7.70 24.80
CA PHE A 209 -18.88 8.16 25.35
C PHE A 209 -19.18 7.52 26.71
N LEU A 210 -19.04 6.19 26.85
CA LEU A 210 -19.24 5.48 28.11
C LEU A 210 -18.23 5.94 29.18
N PHE A 211 -16.98 6.20 28.79
CA PHE A 211 -15.95 6.73 29.68
C PHE A 211 -16.30 8.15 30.14
N LEU A 212 -16.68 9.05 29.22
CA LEU A 212 -17.08 10.42 29.55
C LEU A 212 -18.36 10.48 30.41
N ASP A 213 -19.32 9.58 30.19
CA ASP A 213 -20.57 9.51 30.95
C ASP A 213 -20.29 9.01 32.39
N THR A 214 -19.40 8.02 32.54
CA THR A 214 -18.93 7.55 33.86
C THR A 214 -18.16 8.64 34.62
N LEU A 215 -17.50 9.54 33.91
CA LEU A 215 -16.75 10.66 34.48
C LEU A 215 -17.61 11.89 34.80
N LYS A 216 -18.75 12.04 34.13
CA LYS A 216 -19.67 13.18 34.32
C LYS A 216 -20.29 13.21 35.73
N ASP A 217 -20.37 12.06 36.39
CA ASP A 217 -20.78 11.91 37.79
C ASP A 217 -19.64 12.06 38.81
N SER A 218 -18.39 12.28 38.36
CA SER A 218 -17.21 12.38 39.22
C SER A 218 -16.48 13.71 39.04
N ASP A 219 -16.30 14.46 40.13
CA ASP A 219 -15.70 15.81 40.18
C ASP A 219 -14.16 15.82 39.98
N TYR A 220 -13.62 14.88 39.21
CA TYR A 220 -12.18 14.70 39.00
C TYR A 220 -11.70 15.39 37.71
N SER A 221 -10.76 16.33 37.85
CA SER A 221 -10.00 16.88 36.72
C SER A 221 -9.01 15.85 36.17
N ILE A 222 -9.12 15.53 34.88
CA ILE A 222 -8.29 14.52 34.22
C ILE A 222 -7.00 15.17 33.73
N GLU A 223 -5.88 14.90 34.38
CA GLU A 223 -4.59 14.93 33.70
C GLU A 223 -4.46 13.63 32.92
N PHE A 224 -4.32 13.74 31.59
CA PHE A 224 -4.07 12.57 30.74
C PHE A 224 -2.73 11.98 31.18
N MET A 225 -2.80 10.89 31.95
CA MET A 225 -1.61 10.27 32.52
C MET A 225 -0.70 9.81 31.38
N PRO A 226 0.47 10.43 31.17
CA PRO A 226 1.23 10.28 29.91
C PRO A 226 1.58 8.81 29.60
N TRP A 227 1.85 8.02 30.64
CA TRP A 227 2.21 6.60 30.48
C TRP A 227 1.05 5.73 29.95
N ALA A 228 -0.21 6.09 30.19
CA ALA A 228 -1.36 5.31 29.73
C ALA A 228 -1.57 5.45 28.21
N GLY A 229 -1.34 6.66 27.67
CA GLY A 229 -1.35 6.91 26.22
C GLY A 229 -0.24 6.13 25.50
N ASP A 230 0.98 6.19 26.04
CA ASP A 230 2.13 5.49 25.48
C ASP A 230 1.93 3.95 25.52
N ALA A 231 1.43 3.42 26.64
CA ALA A 231 1.14 2.00 26.77
C ALA A 231 0.08 1.51 25.77
N LEU A 232 -0.98 2.30 25.54
CA LEU A 232 -2.04 1.98 24.57
C LEU A 232 -1.51 2.05 23.14
N MET A 233 -0.65 3.02 22.83
CA MET A 233 0.00 3.15 21.52
C MET A 233 0.94 1.97 21.22
N HIS A 234 1.75 1.54 22.19
CA HIS A 234 2.60 0.35 22.04
C HIS A 234 1.79 -0.94 21.94
N GLY A 235 0.75 -1.10 22.76
CA GLY A 235 -0.13 -2.26 22.74
C GLY A 235 -0.88 -2.43 21.41
N THR A 236 -1.43 -1.34 20.87
CA THR A 236 -2.10 -1.35 19.56
C THR A 236 -1.13 -1.64 18.42
N SER A 237 0.09 -1.10 18.47
CA SER A 237 1.14 -1.37 17.50
C SER A 237 1.53 -2.86 17.45
N ILE A 238 1.71 -3.50 18.61
CA ILE A 238 1.98 -4.94 18.72
C ILE A 238 0.82 -5.76 18.15
N LEU A 239 -0.42 -5.37 18.49
CA LEU A 239 -1.62 -6.03 17.98
C LEU A 239 -1.67 -5.97 16.44
N PHE A 240 -1.42 -4.82 15.83
CA PHE A 240 -1.38 -4.70 14.36
C PHE A 240 -0.26 -5.53 13.72
N LEU A 241 0.91 -5.65 14.35
CA LEU A 241 1.97 -6.55 13.89
C LEU A 241 1.51 -8.03 13.94
N LEU A 242 0.85 -8.45 15.02
CA LEU A 242 0.31 -9.80 15.13
C LEU A 242 -0.76 -10.08 14.06
N LEU A 243 -1.68 -9.14 13.83
CA LEU A 243 -2.66 -9.25 12.73
C LEU A 243 -1.97 -9.28 11.37
N THR A 244 -0.89 -8.52 11.18
CA THR A 244 -0.11 -8.52 9.94
C THR A 244 0.44 -9.93 9.65
N VAL A 245 1.08 -10.55 10.65
CA VAL A 245 1.61 -11.92 10.54
C VAL A 245 0.49 -12.92 10.24
N LEU A 246 -0.65 -12.79 10.94
CA LEU A 246 -1.83 -13.63 10.72
C LEU A 246 -2.38 -13.49 9.29
N ASN A 247 -2.47 -12.26 8.77
CA ASN A 247 -2.94 -11.98 7.42
C ASN A 247 -2.02 -12.59 6.35
N TYR A 248 -0.70 -12.46 6.51
CA TYR A 248 0.27 -13.10 5.61
C TYR A 248 0.17 -14.62 5.67
N TRP A 249 0.02 -15.20 6.86
CA TRP A 249 -0.12 -16.64 7.03
C TRP A 249 -1.42 -17.16 6.38
N LEU A 250 -2.55 -16.48 6.59
CA LEU A 250 -3.82 -16.82 5.95
C LEU A 250 -3.74 -16.69 4.43
N SER A 251 -3.12 -15.62 3.94
CA SER A 251 -2.90 -15.38 2.50
C SER A 251 -2.16 -16.56 1.87
N PHE A 252 -1.07 -17.00 2.49
CA PHE A 252 -0.30 -18.15 2.02
C PHE A 252 -1.09 -19.47 2.11
N ARG A 253 -1.92 -19.64 3.14
CA ARG A 253 -2.76 -20.83 3.30
C ARG A 253 -3.84 -20.93 2.23
N ILE A 254 -4.50 -19.81 1.90
CA ILE A 254 -5.48 -19.72 0.81
C ILE A 254 -4.78 -20.01 -0.51
N PHE A 255 -3.64 -19.38 -0.77
CA PHE A 255 -2.88 -19.58 -2.00
C PHE A 255 -2.54 -21.06 -2.25
N LYS A 256 -2.08 -21.78 -1.23
CA LYS A 256 -1.78 -23.22 -1.33
C LYS A 256 -2.98 -24.11 -1.66
N ARG A 257 -4.20 -23.65 -1.37
CA ARG A 257 -5.44 -24.40 -1.59
C ARG A 257 -6.17 -23.98 -2.86
N LEU A 258 -5.59 -23.08 -3.66
CA LEU A 258 -6.21 -22.60 -4.89
C LEU A 258 -6.44 -23.74 -5.88
N GLN A 259 -7.71 -23.88 -6.30
CA GLN A 259 -8.12 -24.86 -7.29
C GLN A 259 -8.20 -24.24 -8.69
N VAL A 260 -7.88 -25.03 -9.72
CA VAL A 260 -7.95 -24.65 -11.14
C VAL A 260 -9.38 -24.37 -11.62
N ILE A 261 -10.37 -25.08 -11.06
CA ILE A 261 -11.80 -24.86 -11.29
C ILE A 261 -12.41 -24.62 -9.91
N ASN A 262 -12.99 -23.45 -9.71
CA ASN A 262 -13.71 -23.15 -8.49
C ASN A 262 -14.93 -22.32 -8.91
N ASN A 263 -16.14 -22.82 -8.69
CA ASN A 263 -17.38 -22.09 -8.98
C ASN A 263 -17.88 -21.25 -7.80
N ARG A 264 -17.18 -21.31 -6.66
CA ARG A 264 -17.52 -20.54 -5.46
C ARG A 264 -17.05 -19.09 -5.57
N PHE A 265 -17.71 -18.24 -4.78
CA PHE A 265 -17.38 -16.82 -4.66
C PHE A 265 -16.03 -16.59 -3.95
N PHE A 266 -15.69 -17.49 -3.02
CA PHE A 266 -14.45 -17.49 -2.24
C PHE A 266 -13.43 -18.50 -2.78
N ASN A 267 -12.14 -18.19 -2.63
CA ASN A 267 -11.02 -18.99 -3.14
C ASN A 267 -10.53 -20.11 -2.21
N TRP A 268 -11.40 -20.68 -1.36
CA TRP A 268 -11.07 -21.76 -0.42
C TRP A 268 -11.80 -23.08 -0.74
#